data_AF-A0A1B7MNK1-F1
#
_entry.id   AF-A0A1B7MNK1-F1
#
_cell.length_a   1.000
_cell.length_b   1.000
_cell.length_c   1.000
_cell.angle_alpha   90.00
_cell.angle_beta   90.00
_cell.angle_gamma   90.00
#
_symmetry.space_group_name_H-M   'P 1'
#
loop_
_entity.id
_entity.type
_entity.pdbx_description
1 polymer ?
#
loop_
_entity_poly.entity_id
_entity_poly.type
_entity_poly.pdbx_seq_one_letter_code
_entity_poly.pdbx_strand_id
1 'polypeptide(L)'
;MSSIIPYETIKHPIDENEALPLHKTRKPHVKRPKPLPVHWAPPPSFLPRVIFHTTCFCLTFHTTLDFMWEIFKEPKGWENFHVQYLVQLNQLSTVQGLVLTTVAVFITTSPPLKQINYGADSPYLLLSESLVFSLFGLLFQLYTSVVGQSYQKKKTFKALKRNRWLFLCHIMILSIPVYLFGISLLLLIFAISVTGFLSSSTSAKIFTGGTFALLFACLFASILPSPFYTRLYGLLWGKRNCDDNDSDDESDGEIHHEKGAGATVTVTTHEIHLKASSDPPSP
;
A
#
# COMPACT_ATOMS: atom_id res chain seq x y z
N MET A 1 -39.23 -5.03 29.06
CA MET A 1 -38.69 -4.35 30.25
C MET A 1 -37.18 -4.34 30.11
N SER A 2 -36.61 -3.21 29.66
CA SER A 2 -35.19 -3.07 29.34
C SER A 2 -34.50 -2.35 30.49
N SER A 3 -33.55 -2.99 31.16
CA SER A 3 -32.80 -2.38 32.27
C SER A 3 -31.66 -1.52 31.71
N ILE A 4 -31.78 -0.21 31.87
CA ILE A 4 -30.73 0.75 31.60
C ILE A 4 -29.75 0.70 32.78
N ILE A 5 -28.53 0.26 32.54
CA ILE A 5 -27.44 0.28 33.53
C ILE A 5 -26.82 1.69 33.50
N PRO A 6 -26.77 2.41 34.62
CA PRO A 6 -26.16 3.74 34.67
C PRO A 6 -24.64 3.61 34.66
N TYR A 7 -23.97 4.44 33.85
CA TYR A 7 -22.52 4.55 33.83
C TYR A 7 -22.05 5.42 35.00
N GLU A 8 -21.29 4.82 35.93
CA GLU A 8 -20.59 5.54 36.99
C GLU A 8 -19.37 6.29 36.41
N THR A 9 -19.38 7.61 36.57
CA THR A 9 -18.26 8.49 36.25
C THR A 9 -17.19 8.38 37.34
N ILE A 10 -16.18 7.53 37.12
CA ILE A 10 -15.00 7.43 37.98
C ILE A 10 -14.12 8.67 37.77
N LYS A 11 -14.11 9.57 38.76
CA LYS A 11 -13.13 10.66 38.86
C LYS A 11 -11.83 10.12 39.44
N HIS A 12 -10.80 9.96 38.60
CA HIS A 12 -9.45 9.73 39.09
C HIS A 12 -8.82 11.06 39.54
N PRO A 13 -8.28 11.15 40.77
CA PRO A 13 -7.47 12.29 41.18
C PRO A 13 -6.15 12.28 40.39
N ILE A 14 -5.84 13.42 39.78
CA ILE A 14 -4.55 13.67 39.13
C ILE A 14 -3.57 14.03 40.24
N ASP A 15 -2.68 13.10 40.58
CA ASP A 15 -1.50 13.37 41.40
C ASP A 15 -0.48 14.13 40.53
N GLU A 16 -0.53 15.45 40.60
CA GLU A 16 0.61 16.31 40.27
C GLU A 16 1.64 16.16 41.40
N ASN A 17 2.67 15.32 41.22
CA ASN A 17 4.03 15.46 41.80
C ASN A 17 4.79 14.12 41.78
N GLU A 18 5.14 13.62 40.58
CA GLU A 18 6.27 12.70 40.44
C GLU A 18 7.30 13.31 39.49
N ALA A 19 8.32 13.92 40.08
CA ALA A 19 9.52 14.33 39.37
C ALA A 19 10.21 13.08 38.80
N LEU A 20 10.01 12.85 37.50
CA LEU A 20 10.60 11.73 36.77
C LEU A 20 12.13 11.76 36.92
N PRO A 21 12.78 10.68 37.41
CA PRO A 21 14.22 10.59 37.40
C PRO A 21 14.71 10.61 35.95
N LEU A 22 15.66 11.52 35.69
CA LEU A 22 16.34 11.72 34.42
C LEU A 22 16.98 10.39 33.98
N HIS A 23 16.23 9.60 33.21
CA HIS A 23 16.65 8.30 32.71
C HIS A 23 17.83 8.51 31.76
N LYS A 24 19.03 8.22 32.25
CA LYS A 24 20.27 8.14 31.48
C LYS A 24 20.03 7.24 30.27
N THR A 25 19.84 7.86 29.10
CA THR A 25 19.57 7.19 27.82
C THR A 25 20.78 6.35 27.45
N ARG A 26 20.77 5.09 27.89
CA ARG A 26 21.73 4.07 27.51
C ARG A 26 21.61 3.89 26.01
N LYS A 27 22.59 4.42 25.26
CA LYS A 27 22.66 4.27 23.80
C LYS A 27 22.43 2.79 23.47
N PRO A 28 21.37 2.44 22.72
CA PRO A 28 21.06 1.05 22.43
C PRO A 28 22.28 0.47 21.71
N HIS A 29 22.86 -0.58 22.28
CA HIS A 29 23.89 -1.35 21.63
C HIS A 29 23.30 -1.85 20.30
N VAL A 30 23.74 -1.24 19.20
CA VAL A 30 23.39 -1.66 17.85
C VAL A 30 24.03 -3.03 17.64
N LYS A 31 23.30 -4.08 18.00
CA LYS A 31 23.70 -5.46 17.72
C LYS A 31 23.78 -5.60 16.20
N ARG A 32 24.99 -5.79 15.67
CA ARG A 32 25.19 -6.04 14.24
C ARG A 32 24.25 -7.18 13.82
N PRO A 33 23.50 -7.01 12.72
CA PRO A 33 22.54 -8.01 12.27
C PRO A 33 23.27 -9.32 12.01
N LYS A 34 22.79 -10.41 12.63
CA LYS A 34 23.32 -11.75 12.35
C LYS A 34 23.18 -12.05 10.85
N PRO A 35 24.23 -12.55 10.18
CA PRO A 35 24.20 -12.81 8.74
C PRO A 35 23.13 -13.86 8.39
N LEU A 36 22.68 -13.88 7.13
CA LEU A 36 21.80 -14.94 6.65
C LEU A 36 22.48 -16.31 6.80
N PRO A 37 21.73 -17.37 7.13
CA PRO A 37 22.29 -18.71 7.13
C PRO A 37 22.72 -19.10 5.71
N VAL A 38 23.85 -19.80 5.59
CA VAL A 38 24.47 -20.16 4.29
C VAL A 38 23.49 -20.87 3.34
N HIS A 39 22.57 -21.69 3.86
CA HIS A 39 21.58 -22.41 3.03
C HIS A 39 20.49 -21.52 2.40
N TRP A 40 20.37 -20.26 2.83
CA TRP A 40 19.48 -19.25 2.24
C TRP A 40 20.15 -18.41 1.15
N ALA A 41 21.47 -18.52 1.00
CA ALA A 41 22.21 -17.79 -0.03
C ALA A 41 21.74 -18.19 -1.44
N PRO A 42 21.78 -17.27 -2.42
CA PRO A 42 21.48 -17.61 -3.81
C PRO A 42 22.38 -18.76 -4.30
N PRO A 43 21.86 -19.65 -5.16
CA PRO A 43 22.67 -20.73 -5.72
C PRO A 43 23.87 -20.17 -6.49
N PRO A 44 25.03 -20.85 -6.47
CA PRO A 44 26.26 -20.31 -7.05
C PRO A 44 26.21 -20.22 -8.58
N SER A 45 25.46 -21.09 -9.25
CA SER A 45 25.33 -21.13 -10.71
C SER A 45 24.46 -20.00 -11.27
N PHE A 46 24.83 -19.50 -12.44
CA PHE A 46 24.22 -18.30 -13.07
C PHE A 46 22.71 -18.46 -13.30
N LEU A 47 22.29 -19.52 -13.99
CA LEU A 47 20.90 -19.71 -14.39
C LEU A 47 19.92 -19.81 -13.18
N PRO A 48 20.16 -20.66 -12.17
CA PRO A 48 19.30 -20.69 -10.99
C PRO A 48 19.44 -19.45 -10.10
N ARG A 49 20.56 -18.72 -10.18
CA ARG A 49 20.71 -17.42 -9.51
C ARG A 49 19.78 -16.38 -10.12
N VAL A 50 19.72 -16.30 -11.46
CA VAL A 50 18.79 -15.42 -12.16
C VAL A 50 17.35 -15.80 -11.82
N ILE A 51 16.98 -17.08 -11.94
CA ILE A 51 15.63 -17.56 -11.58
C ILE A 51 15.29 -17.20 -10.14
N PHE A 52 16.23 -17.37 -9.20
CA PHE A 52 16.03 -17.02 -7.80
C PHE A 52 15.79 -15.53 -7.61
N HIS A 53 16.62 -14.66 -8.21
CA HIS A 53 16.45 -13.21 -8.11
C HIS A 53 15.18 -12.73 -8.79
N THR A 54 14.83 -13.27 -9.96
CA THR A 54 13.56 -12.97 -10.63
C THR A 54 12.39 -13.39 -9.77
N THR A 55 12.43 -14.59 -9.20
CA THR A 55 11.39 -15.09 -8.30
C THR A 55 11.27 -14.19 -7.07
N CYS A 56 12.37 -13.87 -6.39
CA CYS A 56 12.36 -12.94 -5.26
C CYS A 56 11.80 -11.57 -5.66
N PHE A 57 12.27 -11.00 -6.77
CA PHE A 57 11.82 -9.70 -7.23
C PHE A 57 10.33 -9.69 -7.56
N CYS A 58 9.84 -10.70 -8.27
CA CYS A 58 8.43 -10.87 -8.54
C CYS A 58 7.64 -10.93 -7.22
N LEU A 59 8.09 -11.74 -6.27
CA LEU A 59 7.36 -12.05 -5.04
C LEU A 59 7.35 -10.93 -4.00
N THR A 60 8.47 -10.24 -3.81
CA THR A 60 8.68 -9.29 -2.71
C THR A 60 9.02 -7.90 -3.21
N PHE A 61 9.16 -7.68 -4.51
CA PHE A 61 9.75 -6.46 -5.10
C PHE A 61 11.18 -6.19 -4.63
N HIS A 62 11.83 -7.18 -4.00
CA HIS A 62 13.22 -7.13 -3.57
C HIS A 62 14.03 -8.22 -4.27
N THR A 63 15.24 -7.87 -4.71
CA THR A 63 16.14 -8.83 -5.37
C THR A 63 16.71 -9.86 -4.41
N THR A 64 16.71 -9.59 -3.10
CA THR A 64 17.24 -10.50 -2.07
C THR A 64 16.19 -10.85 -1.01
N LEU A 65 16.42 -11.96 -0.30
CA LEU A 65 15.59 -12.38 0.84
C LEU A 65 15.97 -11.68 2.14
N ASP A 66 16.86 -10.68 2.10
CA ASP A 66 17.38 -10.03 3.30
C ASP A 66 16.25 -9.32 4.06
N PHE A 67 15.36 -8.65 3.33
CA PHE A 67 14.15 -8.03 3.88
C PHE A 67 13.27 -9.04 4.63
N MET A 68 12.98 -10.19 4.03
CA MET A 68 12.18 -11.24 4.69
C MET A 68 12.91 -11.82 5.91
N TRP A 69 14.24 -11.91 5.85
CA TRP A 69 15.03 -12.39 6.98
C TRP A 69 15.02 -11.41 8.16
N GLU A 70 14.97 -10.10 7.89
CA GLU A 70 14.80 -9.08 8.91
C GLU A 70 13.45 -9.24 9.64
N ILE A 71 12.37 -9.43 8.89
CA ILE A 71 11.04 -9.73 9.44
C ILE A 71 11.08 -10.97 10.34
N PHE A 72 11.84 -12.01 9.98
CA PHE A 72 11.94 -13.24 10.79
C PHE A 72 12.77 -13.10 12.06
N LYS A 73 13.63 -12.08 12.14
CA LYS A 73 14.43 -11.81 13.34
C LYS A 73 13.61 -11.12 14.41
N GLU A 74 12.65 -10.29 14.02
CA GLU A 74 11.82 -9.55 14.95
C GLU A 74 10.90 -10.51 15.74
N PRO A 75 10.78 -10.32 17.06
CA PRO A 75 9.81 -11.07 17.85
C PRO A 75 8.40 -10.75 17.33
N LYS A 76 7.67 -11.79 16.90
CA LYS A 76 6.36 -11.67 16.23
C LYS A 76 6.37 -10.99 14.86
N GLY A 77 7.54 -10.74 14.25
CA GLY A 77 7.61 -10.11 12.93
C GLY A 77 6.86 -10.89 11.84
N TRP A 78 6.92 -12.22 11.86
CA TRP A 78 6.14 -13.08 10.96
C TRP A 78 4.62 -12.94 11.12
N GLU A 79 4.15 -12.89 12.37
CA GLU A 79 2.73 -12.74 12.69
C GLU A 79 2.24 -11.37 12.25
N ASN A 80 3.01 -10.31 12.56
CA ASN A 80 2.72 -8.95 12.13
C ASN A 80 2.71 -8.81 10.61
N PHE A 81 3.68 -9.42 9.91
CA PHE A 81 3.71 -9.46 8.44
C PHE A 81 2.44 -10.10 7.87
N HIS A 82 2.00 -11.24 8.42
CA HIS A 82 0.76 -11.88 7.96
C HIS A 82 -0.48 -11.04 8.25
N VAL A 83 -0.56 -10.40 9.42
CA VAL A 83 -1.67 -9.50 9.76
C VAL A 83 -1.73 -8.33 8.78
N GLN A 84 -0.59 -7.67 8.54
CA GLN A 84 -0.51 -6.57 7.59
C GLN A 84 -0.85 -7.01 6.17
N TYR A 85 -0.34 -8.16 5.74
CA TYR A 85 -0.65 -8.73 4.44
C TYR A 85 -2.15 -9.04 4.30
N LEU A 86 -2.81 -9.61 5.32
CA LEU A 86 -4.25 -9.87 5.27
C LEU A 86 -5.08 -8.58 5.23
N VAL A 87 -4.64 -7.53 5.92
CA VAL A 87 -5.28 -6.20 5.83
C VAL A 87 -5.15 -5.64 4.41
N GLN A 88 -3.96 -5.71 3.82
CA GLN A 88 -3.73 -5.28 2.44
C GLN A 88 -4.53 -6.12 1.44
N LEU A 89 -4.63 -7.43 1.65
CA LEU A 89 -5.44 -8.34 0.84
C LEU A 89 -6.92 -7.97 0.87
N ASN A 90 -7.44 -7.55 2.03
CA ASN A 90 -8.83 -7.10 2.15
C ASN A 90 -9.08 -5.79 1.39
N GLN A 91 -8.14 -4.84 1.47
CA GLN A 91 -8.18 -3.63 0.65
C GLN A 91 -8.16 -3.96 -0.84
N LEU A 92 -7.29 -4.89 -1.25
CA LEU A 92 -7.18 -5.36 -2.62
C LEU A 92 -8.49 -6.01 -3.11
N SER A 93 -9.12 -6.83 -2.27
CA SER A 93 -10.41 -7.45 -2.56
C SER A 93 -11.51 -6.43 -2.80
N THR A 94 -11.51 -5.33 -2.04
CA THR A 94 -12.46 -4.22 -2.23
C THR A 94 -12.27 -3.57 -3.60
N VAL A 95 -11.03 -3.24 -3.98
CA VAL A 95 -10.72 -2.65 -5.30
C VAL A 95 -11.05 -3.63 -6.43
N GLN A 96 -10.77 -4.91 -6.24
CA GLN A 96 -11.10 -5.95 -7.20
C GLN A 96 -12.60 -6.13 -7.39
N GLY A 97 -13.41 -5.97 -6.34
CA GLY A 97 -14.87 -5.92 -6.44
C GLY A 97 -15.37 -4.75 -7.29
N LEU A 98 -14.70 -3.58 -7.22
CA LEU A 98 -14.99 -2.44 -8.10
C LEU A 98 -14.64 -2.73 -9.56
N VAL A 99 -13.48 -3.36 -9.81
CA VAL A 99 -13.08 -3.82 -11.16
C VAL A 99 -14.12 -4.79 -11.70
N LEU A 100 -14.51 -5.79 -10.91
CA LEU A 100 -15.52 -6.80 -11.28
C LEU A 100 -16.86 -6.14 -11.62
N THR A 101 -17.33 -5.22 -10.79
CA THR A 101 -18.59 -4.50 -11.00
C THR A 101 -18.54 -3.67 -12.29
N THR A 102 -17.43 -2.96 -12.52
CA THR A 102 -17.22 -2.14 -13.72
C THR A 102 -17.26 -3.00 -14.99
N VAL A 103 -16.54 -4.11 -14.99
CA VAL A 103 -16.52 -5.07 -16.11
C VAL A 103 -17.91 -5.67 -16.32
N ALA A 104 -18.60 -6.08 -15.26
CA ALA A 104 -19.95 -6.63 -15.34
C ALA A 104 -20.94 -5.63 -15.96
N VAL A 105 -20.86 -4.34 -15.59
CA VAL A 105 -21.68 -3.29 -16.20
C VAL A 105 -21.39 -3.18 -17.70
N PHE A 106 -20.12 -3.12 -18.13
CA PHE A 106 -19.79 -3.05 -19.56
C PHE A 106 -20.22 -4.29 -20.35
N ILE A 107 -20.18 -5.48 -19.76
CA ILE A 107 -20.61 -6.71 -20.43
C ILE A 107 -22.14 -6.80 -20.53
N THR A 108 -22.87 -6.30 -19.54
CA THR A 108 -24.34 -6.47 -19.45
C THR A 108 -25.14 -5.32 -20.06
N THR A 109 -24.50 -4.16 -20.29
CA THR A 109 -25.17 -2.98 -20.84
C THR A 109 -24.80 -2.75 -22.29
N SER A 110 -25.71 -2.16 -23.05
CA SER A 110 -25.43 -1.73 -24.42
C SER A 110 -24.75 -0.35 -24.42
N PRO A 111 -23.81 -0.08 -25.34
CA PRO A 111 -23.14 1.20 -25.41
C PRO A 111 -24.16 2.33 -25.59
N PRO A 112 -24.16 3.34 -24.70
CA PRO A 112 -25.15 4.43 -24.75
C PRO A 112 -24.93 5.34 -25.96
N LEU A 113 -23.71 5.36 -26.51
CA LEU A 113 -23.34 6.16 -27.68
C LEU A 113 -22.84 5.25 -28.79
N LYS A 114 -23.43 5.35 -29.99
CA LYS A 114 -23.02 4.58 -31.18
C LYS A 114 -21.55 4.79 -31.57
N GLN A 115 -20.98 5.94 -31.19
CA GLN A 115 -19.60 6.31 -31.48
C GLN A 115 -18.59 5.53 -30.62
N ILE A 116 -19.00 5.05 -29.44
CA ILE A 116 -18.14 4.34 -28.47
C ILE A 116 -18.67 2.91 -28.35
N ASN A 117 -18.15 2.01 -29.18
CA ASN A 117 -18.60 0.62 -29.18
C ASN A 117 -17.68 -0.29 -28.35
N TYR A 118 -17.92 -0.35 -27.03
CA TYR A 118 -17.27 -1.34 -26.16
C TYR A 118 -17.85 -2.75 -26.31
N GLY A 119 -18.92 -2.91 -27.09
CA GLY A 119 -19.49 -4.22 -27.45
C GLY A 119 -18.85 -4.84 -28.70
N ALA A 120 -17.84 -4.19 -29.29
CA ALA A 120 -17.06 -4.80 -30.37
C ALA A 120 -16.28 -6.01 -29.85
N ASP A 121 -15.97 -6.96 -30.74
CA ASP A 121 -15.37 -8.25 -30.38
C ASP A 121 -14.10 -8.11 -29.55
N SER A 122 -13.20 -7.17 -29.90
CA SER A 122 -11.91 -7.03 -29.20
C SER A 122 -12.04 -6.47 -27.79
N PRO A 123 -12.70 -5.32 -27.53
CA PRO A 123 -12.97 -4.87 -26.17
C PRO A 123 -13.76 -5.88 -25.34
N TYR A 124 -14.76 -6.54 -25.95
CA TYR A 124 -15.60 -7.51 -25.25
C TYR A 124 -14.80 -8.72 -24.78
N LEU A 125 -13.90 -9.26 -25.61
CA LEU A 125 -12.99 -10.34 -25.23
C LEU A 125 -12.12 -9.93 -24.02
N LEU A 126 -11.47 -8.77 -24.08
CA LEU A 126 -10.63 -8.26 -22.99
C LEU A 126 -11.42 -8.04 -21.69
N LEU A 127 -12.65 -7.53 -21.78
CA LEU A 127 -13.56 -7.40 -20.64
C LEU A 127 -13.91 -8.77 -20.05
N SER A 128 -14.26 -9.75 -20.90
CA SER A 128 -14.61 -11.10 -20.44
C SER A 128 -13.44 -11.79 -19.73
N GLU A 129 -12.21 -11.66 -20.25
CA GLU A 129 -11.01 -12.18 -19.60
C GLU A 129 -10.74 -11.45 -18.29
N SER A 130 -10.85 -10.11 -18.26
CA SER A 130 -10.73 -9.32 -17.03
C SER A 130 -11.71 -9.78 -15.95
N LEU A 131 -12.96 -10.08 -16.32
CA LEU A 131 -13.98 -10.63 -15.42
C LEU A 131 -13.54 -11.96 -14.82
N VAL A 132 -13.08 -12.90 -15.66
CA VAL A 132 -12.64 -14.24 -15.25
C VAL A 132 -11.44 -14.14 -14.30
N PHE A 133 -10.42 -13.34 -14.64
CA PHE A 133 -9.26 -13.12 -13.76
C PHE A 133 -9.66 -12.44 -12.45
N SER A 134 -10.63 -11.52 -12.48
CA SER A 134 -11.15 -10.88 -11.26
C SER A 134 -11.88 -11.89 -10.36
N LEU A 135 -12.71 -12.78 -10.92
CA LEU A 135 -13.37 -13.82 -10.14
C LEU A 135 -12.36 -14.80 -9.53
N PHE A 136 -11.40 -15.29 -10.32
CA PHE A 136 -10.36 -16.18 -9.81
C PHE A 136 -9.53 -15.48 -8.74
N GLY A 137 -9.12 -14.22 -8.94
CA GLY A 137 -8.35 -13.51 -7.94
C GLY A 137 -9.10 -13.36 -6.61
N LEU A 138 -10.42 -13.11 -6.62
CA LEU A 138 -11.23 -13.10 -5.39
C LEU A 138 -11.30 -14.47 -4.72
N LEU A 139 -11.47 -15.54 -5.50
CA LEU A 139 -11.44 -16.92 -4.96
C LEU A 139 -10.09 -17.26 -4.32
N PHE A 140 -9.00 -16.88 -4.97
CA PHE A 140 -7.65 -17.07 -4.43
C PHE A 140 -7.40 -16.19 -3.19
N GLN A 141 -7.92 -14.96 -3.14
CA GLN A 141 -7.85 -14.11 -1.95
C GLN A 141 -8.61 -14.72 -0.77
N LEU A 142 -9.80 -15.26 -1.02
CA LEU A 142 -10.56 -15.97 0.02
C LEU A 142 -9.77 -17.19 0.52
N TYR A 143 -9.23 -17.99 -0.40
CA TYR A 143 -8.38 -19.14 -0.07
C TYR A 143 -7.15 -18.73 0.75
N THR A 144 -6.39 -17.71 0.32
CA THR A 144 -5.20 -17.25 1.04
C THR A 144 -5.55 -16.62 2.38
N SER A 145 -6.72 -16.03 2.54
CA SER A 145 -7.21 -15.54 3.84
C SER A 145 -7.43 -16.69 4.83
N VAL A 146 -8.18 -17.72 4.43
CA VAL A 146 -8.44 -18.91 5.27
C VAL A 146 -7.15 -19.64 5.61
N VAL A 147 -6.30 -19.84 4.61
CA VAL A 147 -5.03 -20.55 4.74
C VAL A 147 -4.02 -19.72 5.56
N GLY A 148 -4.00 -18.40 5.37
CA GLY A 148 -3.14 -17.46 6.09
C GLY A 148 -3.31 -17.53 7.60
N GLN A 149 -4.55 -17.68 8.08
CA GLN A 149 -4.85 -17.88 9.52
C GLN A 149 -4.15 -19.14 10.08
N SER A 150 -4.01 -20.19 9.29
CA SER A 150 -3.31 -21.42 9.70
C SER A 150 -1.79 -21.25 9.78
N TYR A 151 -1.22 -20.35 8.98
CA TYR A 151 0.22 -20.07 8.93
C TYR A 151 0.72 -19.10 10.00
N GLN A 152 -0.18 -18.38 10.68
CA GLN A 152 0.18 -17.55 11.84
C GLN A 152 0.68 -18.38 13.04
N LYS A 153 0.34 -19.68 13.10
CA LYS A 153 0.76 -20.56 14.20
C LYS A 153 2.29 -20.72 14.21
N LYS A 154 2.92 -20.41 15.36
CA LYS A 154 4.37 -20.51 15.59
C LYS A 154 4.99 -21.85 15.17
N LYS A 155 4.24 -22.95 15.31
CA LYS A 155 4.67 -24.30 14.92
C LYS A 155 4.89 -24.41 13.40
N THR A 156 3.97 -23.86 12.61
CA THR A 156 4.03 -23.86 11.14
C THR A 156 5.18 -22.98 10.64
N PHE A 157 5.37 -21.82 11.26
CA PHE A 157 6.50 -20.95 10.95
C PHE A 157 7.86 -21.62 11.18
N LYS A 158 8.03 -22.37 12.29
CA LYS A 158 9.28 -23.09 12.56
C LYS A 158 9.58 -24.16 11.49
N ALA A 159 8.53 -24.81 10.97
CA ALA A 159 8.67 -25.77 9.87
C ALA A 159 9.01 -25.07 8.54
N LEU A 160 8.36 -23.95 8.25
CA LEU A 160 8.60 -23.12 7.06
C LEU A 160 10.05 -22.61 7.02
N LYS A 161 10.55 -22.11 8.16
CA LYS A 161 11.93 -21.61 8.31
C LYS A 161 13.00 -22.68 8.09
N ARG A 162 12.66 -23.98 8.24
CA ARG A 162 13.60 -25.08 8.03
C ARG A 162 13.79 -25.41 6.55
N ASN A 163 12.78 -25.19 5.70
CA ASN A 163 12.80 -25.58 4.31
C ASN A 163 12.59 -24.39 3.39
N ARG A 164 13.66 -23.95 2.72
CA ARG A 164 13.65 -22.83 1.75
C ARG A 164 12.63 -23.02 0.63
N TRP A 165 12.48 -24.24 0.11
CA TRP A 165 11.56 -24.49 -0.99
C TRP A 165 10.10 -24.35 -0.55
N LEU A 166 9.78 -24.84 0.65
CA LEU A 166 8.45 -24.68 1.25
C LEU A 166 8.15 -23.20 1.51
N PHE A 167 9.14 -22.43 1.96
CA PHE A 167 9.03 -20.99 2.10
C PHE A 167 8.75 -20.28 0.77
N LEU A 168 9.54 -20.55 -0.27
CA LEU A 168 9.32 -19.95 -1.59
C LEU A 168 7.95 -20.32 -2.15
N CYS A 169 7.54 -21.59 -2.03
CA CYS A 169 6.22 -22.06 -2.43
C CYS A 169 5.10 -21.30 -1.68
N HIS A 170 5.26 -21.07 -0.38
CA HIS A 170 4.30 -20.31 0.41
C HIS A 170 4.19 -18.85 -0.05
N ILE A 171 5.31 -18.16 -0.30
CA ILE A 171 5.29 -16.78 -0.81
C ILE A 171 4.71 -16.72 -2.23
N MET A 172 4.97 -17.72 -3.08
CA MET A 172 4.30 -17.88 -4.39
C MET A 172 2.79 -17.99 -4.24
N ILE A 173 2.30 -18.79 -3.30
CA ILE A 173 0.86 -18.90 -3.05
C ILE A 173 0.27 -17.56 -2.59
N LEU A 174 1.00 -16.80 -1.77
CA LEU A 174 0.56 -15.46 -1.33
C LEU A 174 0.61 -14.42 -2.46
N SER A 175 1.47 -14.54 -3.47
CA SER A 175 1.55 -13.55 -4.54
C SER A 175 0.53 -13.78 -5.67
N ILE A 176 0.07 -15.01 -5.89
CA ILE A 176 -0.96 -15.37 -6.90
C ILE A 176 -2.15 -14.39 -6.92
N PRO A 177 -2.86 -14.12 -5.80
CA PRO A 177 -4.01 -13.21 -5.83
C PRO A 177 -3.66 -11.79 -6.30
N VAL A 178 -2.45 -11.30 -5.97
CA VAL A 178 -1.98 -9.98 -6.38
C VAL A 178 -1.73 -9.94 -7.89
N TYR A 179 -1.15 -11.00 -8.47
CA TYR A 179 -0.96 -11.08 -9.92
C TYR A 179 -2.26 -11.22 -10.69
N LEU A 180 -3.19 -12.06 -10.23
CA LEU A 180 -4.49 -12.23 -10.88
C LEU A 180 -5.25 -10.91 -10.90
N PHE A 181 -5.23 -10.17 -9.79
CA PHE A 181 -5.76 -8.81 -9.73
C PHE A 181 -5.05 -7.88 -10.71
N GLY A 182 -3.72 -7.85 -10.72
CA GLY A 182 -2.94 -6.99 -11.61
C GLY A 182 -3.22 -7.27 -13.10
N ILE A 183 -3.29 -8.54 -13.51
CA ILE A 183 -3.64 -8.95 -14.87
C ILE A 183 -5.08 -8.51 -15.21
N SER A 184 -6.04 -8.75 -14.32
CA SER A 184 -7.43 -8.33 -14.51
C SER A 184 -7.55 -6.81 -14.72
N LEU A 185 -6.84 -6.02 -13.89
CA LEU A 185 -6.81 -4.56 -13.99
C LEU A 185 -6.16 -4.10 -15.31
N LEU A 186 -5.05 -4.72 -15.71
CA LEU A 186 -4.39 -4.43 -16.99
C LEU A 186 -5.31 -4.72 -18.17
N LEU A 187 -6.01 -5.86 -18.18
CA LEU A 187 -6.96 -6.21 -19.23
C LEU A 187 -8.12 -5.22 -19.30
N LEU A 188 -8.67 -4.79 -18.16
CA LEU A 188 -9.71 -3.75 -18.12
C LEU A 188 -9.19 -2.43 -18.71
N ILE A 189 -8.00 -2.01 -18.29
CA ILE A 189 -7.32 -0.82 -18.83
C ILE A 189 -7.19 -0.94 -20.35
N PHE A 190 -6.66 -2.06 -20.86
CA PHE A 190 -6.53 -2.29 -22.30
C PHE A 190 -7.88 -2.28 -23.01
N ALA A 191 -8.92 -2.88 -22.45
CA ALA A 191 -10.26 -2.87 -23.03
C ALA A 191 -10.80 -1.44 -23.18
N ILE A 192 -10.63 -0.60 -22.15
CA ILE A 192 -11.00 0.82 -22.18
C ILE A 192 -10.15 1.58 -23.21
N SER A 193 -8.84 1.32 -23.29
CA SER A 193 -7.96 1.92 -24.29
C SER A 193 -8.42 1.59 -25.70
N VAL A 194 -8.60 0.31 -26.01
CA VAL A 194 -9.02 -0.17 -27.34
C VAL A 194 -10.37 0.43 -27.70
N THR A 195 -11.33 0.45 -26.77
CA THR A 195 -12.63 1.11 -26.97
C THR A 195 -12.48 2.58 -27.33
N GLY A 196 -11.67 3.33 -26.59
CA GLY A 196 -11.46 4.76 -26.82
C GLY A 196 -10.75 5.05 -28.15
N PHE A 197 -9.75 4.25 -28.52
CA PHE A 197 -9.02 4.41 -29.77
C PHE A 197 -9.82 4.00 -31.01
N LEU A 198 -10.68 2.98 -30.89
CA LEU A 198 -11.60 2.56 -31.95
C LEU A 198 -12.84 3.45 -32.07
N SER A 199 -13.08 4.34 -31.11
CA SER A 199 -14.19 5.28 -31.16
C SER A 199 -14.16 6.12 -32.44
N SER A 200 -15.33 6.41 -33.02
CA SER A 200 -15.40 7.29 -34.19
C SER A 200 -15.21 8.77 -33.83
N SER A 201 -15.28 9.12 -32.55
CA SER A 201 -15.18 10.49 -32.07
C SER A 201 -13.73 10.89 -31.77
N THR A 202 -13.26 11.97 -32.39
CA THR A 202 -11.93 12.54 -32.12
C THR A 202 -11.76 12.96 -30.66
N SER A 203 -12.83 13.48 -30.02
CA SER A 203 -12.77 13.90 -28.63
C SER A 203 -12.58 12.71 -27.69
N ALA A 204 -13.23 11.58 -27.95
CA ALA A 204 -13.05 10.36 -27.18
C ALA A 204 -11.61 9.84 -27.28
N LYS A 205 -11.01 9.84 -28.48
CA LYS A 205 -9.61 9.44 -28.68
C LYS A 205 -8.64 10.31 -27.90
N ILE A 206 -8.79 11.64 -27.99
CA ILE A 206 -7.95 12.60 -27.28
C ILE A 206 -8.10 12.43 -25.77
N PHE A 207 -9.35 12.29 -25.28
CA PHE A 207 -9.61 12.09 -23.87
C PHE A 207 -8.97 10.80 -23.35
N THR A 208 -9.23 9.67 -24.01
CA THR A 208 -8.63 8.37 -23.62
C THR A 208 -7.11 8.42 -23.66
N GLY A 209 -6.51 8.94 -24.73
CA GLY A 209 -5.06 9.09 -24.83
C GLY A 209 -4.48 10.00 -23.75
N GLY A 210 -5.13 11.13 -23.46
CA GLY A 210 -4.75 12.06 -22.40
C GLY A 210 -4.84 11.43 -21.02
N THR A 211 -5.90 10.69 -20.71
CA THR A 211 -6.05 9.96 -19.45
C THR A 211 -4.94 8.93 -19.27
N PHE A 212 -4.60 8.16 -20.31
CA PHE A 212 -3.50 7.18 -20.23
C PHE A 212 -2.13 7.83 -20.07
N ALA A 213 -1.87 8.91 -20.80
CA ALA A 213 -0.64 9.68 -20.64
C ALA A 213 -0.48 10.22 -19.21
N LEU A 214 -1.58 10.73 -18.63
CA LEU A 214 -1.61 11.21 -17.25
C LEU A 214 -1.37 10.08 -16.24
N LEU A 215 -2.09 8.95 -16.37
CA LEU A 215 -1.90 7.79 -15.51
C LEU A 215 -0.47 7.26 -15.57
N PHE A 216 0.10 7.17 -16.79
CA PHE A 216 1.48 6.77 -16.98
C PHE A 216 2.45 7.76 -16.33
N ALA A 217 2.24 9.07 -16.49
CA ALA A 217 3.05 10.09 -15.84
C ALA A 217 2.97 10.00 -14.30
N CYS A 218 1.77 9.78 -13.74
CA CYS A 218 1.58 9.58 -12.31
C CYS A 218 2.28 8.32 -11.80
N LEU A 219 2.21 7.21 -12.53
CA LEU A 219 2.90 5.97 -12.19
C LEU A 219 4.41 6.14 -12.27
N PHE A 220 4.90 6.75 -13.34
CA PHE A 220 6.32 7.04 -13.53
C PHE A 220 6.85 7.95 -12.40
N ALA A 221 6.11 9.01 -12.07
CA ALA A 221 6.39 9.86 -10.94
C ALA A 221 6.43 9.04 -9.63
N SER A 222 5.45 8.18 -9.37
CA SER A 222 5.41 7.37 -8.15
C SER A 222 6.58 6.38 -8.03
N ILE A 223 7.14 5.92 -9.16
CA ILE A 223 8.26 4.98 -9.21
C ILE A 223 9.62 5.69 -9.05
N LEU A 224 9.70 6.98 -9.40
CA LEU A 224 10.95 7.73 -9.28
C LEU A 224 11.42 7.75 -7.81
N PRO A 225 12.63 7.25 -7.51
CA PRO A 225 13.15 7.23 -6.15
C PRO A 225 13.12 8.62 -5.51
N SER A 226 12.87 8.73 -4.20
CA SER A 226 12.93 10.01 -3.46
C SER A 226 14.19 10.87 -3.69
N PRO A 227 15.42 10.34 -3.95
CA PRO A 227 16.56 11.18 -4.32
C PRO A 227 16.46 11.82 -5.70
N PHE A 228 15.65 11.26 -6.61
CA PHE A 228 15.34 11.91 -7.89
C PHE A 228 14.44 13.11 -7.69
N TYR A 229 13.46 13.03 -6.78
CA TYR A 229 12.59 14.16 -6.45
C TYR A 229 13.36 15.33 -5.84
N THR A 230 14.28 15.08 -4.92
CA THR A 230 15.10 16.15 -4.33
C THR A 230 16.05 16.77 -5.35
N ARG A 231 16.63 15.97 -6.26
CA ARG A 231 17.43 16.49 -7.38
C ARG A 231 16.60 17.28 -8.40
N LEU A 232 15.43 16.79 -8.77
CA LEU A 232 14.54 17.45 -9.73
C LEU A 232 13.97 18.74 -9.14
N TYR A 233 13.60 18.74 -7.86
CA TYR A 233 13.17 19.92 -7.12
C TYR A 233 14.30 20.96 -7.04
N GLY A 234 15.53 20.53 -6.72
CA GLY A 234 16.71 21.39 -6.76
C GLY A 234 17.04 21.94 -8.16
N LEU A 235 16.68 21.22 -9.23
CA LEU A 235 16.92 21.66 -10.61
C LEU A 235 15.82 22.58 -11.16
N LEU A 236 14.55 22.34 -10.77
CA LEU A 236 13.39 23.15 -11.15
C LEU A 236 13.26 24.44 -10.32
N TRP A 237 13.62 24.41 -9.04
CA TRP A 237 13.51 25.55 -8.12
C TRP A 237 14.86 26.14 -7.67
N GLY A 238 15.98 25.41 -7.82
CA GLY A 238 17.31 25.85 -7.39
C GLY A 238 18.14 26.47 -8.51
N LYS A 239 17.65 27.55 -9.10
CA LYS A 239 18.49 28.59 -9.73
C LYS A 239 17.75 29.92 -9.88
N ARG A 240 17.27 30.47 -8.76
CA ARG A 240 17.32 31.93 -8.61
C ARG A 240 18.57 32.22 -7.81
N ASN A 241 19.60 32.69 -8.51
CA ASN A 241 20.68 33.44 -7.89
C ASN A 241 20.01 34.57 -7.09
N CYS A 242 19.99 34.45 -5.77
CA CYS A 242 20.10 35.63 -4.92
C CYS A 242 21.59 35.93 -4.83
N ASP A 243 22.13 36.41 -5.95
CA ASP A 243 23.19 37.41 -5.88
C ASP A 243 22.46 38.68 -5.44
N ASP A 244 22.53 39.04 -4.17
CA ASP A 244 22.34 40.42 -3.72
C ASP A 244 22.90 40.59 -2.30
N ASN A 245 24.09 41.17 -2.29
CA ASN A 245 24.68 42.06 -1.28
C ASN A 245 25.01 41.51 0.12
N ASP A 246 26.31 41.26 0.28
CA ASP A 246 27.20 42.06 1.14
C ASP A 246 26.49 43.08 2.04
N SER A 247 26.53 42.82 3.34
CA SER A 247 26.64 43.84 4.38
C SER A 247 27.24 43.15 5.59
N ASP A 248 28.57 43.30 5.70
CA ASP A 248 29.32 43.13 6.93
C ASP A 248 28.60 43.84 8.08
N ASP A 249 28.44 43.19 9.23
CA ASP A 249 28.62 43.88 10.51
C ASP A 249 28.91 42.92 11.66
N GLU A 250 30.05 43.22 12.25
CA GLU A 250 30.70 42.69 13.44
C GLU A 250 29.98 43.19 14.71
N SER A 251 29.60 42.29 15.62
CA SER A 251 29.52 42.65 17.05
C SER A 251 29.38 41.45 17.97
N ASP A 252 30.36 41.36 18.87
CA ASP A 252 30.31 40.59 20.11
C ASP A 252 29.11 41.01 20.98
N GLY A 253 28.49 40.05 21.67
CA GLY A 253 27.41 40.39 22.59
C GLY A 253 26.76 39.19 23.27
N GLU A 254 27.34 38.83 24.42
CA GLU A 254 26.66 38.61 25.70
C GLU A 254 25.38 37.75 25.80
N ILE A 255 25.47 36.83 26.76
CA ILE A 255 24.47 35.87 27.23
C ILE A 255 23.23 36.58 27.77
N HIS A 256 22.03 36.18 27.31
CA HIS A 256 20.83 36.29 28.13
C HIS A 256 19.86 35.11 27.94
N HIS A 257 19.55 34.49 29.08
CA HIS A 257 18.47 33.54 29.30
C HIS A 257 17.12 34.16 28.92
N GLU A 258 16.34 33.50 28.06
CA GLU A 258 14.91 33.79 27.92
C GLU A 258 14.06 32.52 27.85
N LYS A 259 12.93 32.61 28.54
CA LYS A 259 12.00 31.55 28.93
C LYS A 259 11.24 30.99 27.73
N GLY A 260 11.18 29.67 27.62
CA GLY A 260 10.31 28.97 26.67
C GLY A 260 8.83 29.21 26.98
N ALA A 261 8.13 29.85 26.05
CA ALA A 261 6.68 29.91 26.00
C ALA A 261 6.13 28.55 25.52
N GLY A 262 5.16 28.02 26.27
CA GLY A 262 4.41 26.83 25.92
C GLY A 262 3.48 27.08 24.74
N ALA A 263 3.53 26.18 23.75
CA ALA A 263 2.51 26.07 22.72
C ALA A 263 1.69 24.80 22.99
N THR A 264 0.50 25.03 23.53
CA THR A 264 -0.55 24.03 23.73
C THR A 264 -1.12 23.64 22.37
N VAL A 265 -0.97 22.38 21.97
CA VAL A 265 -1.65 21.82 20.80
C VAL A 265 -2.99 21.27 21.24
N THR A 266 -4.05 22.02 20.96
CA THR A 266 -5.45 21.60 21.09
C THR A 266 -5.79 20.59 20.00
N VAL A 267 -6.06 19.34 20.38
CA VAL A 267 -6.63 18.32 19.49
C VAL A 267 -8.16 18.45 19.55
N THR A 268 -8.74 19.03 18.50
CA THR A 268 -10.19 19.12 18.33
C THR A 268 -10.73 17.81 17.77
N THR A 269 -11.35 16.99 18.62
CA THR A 269 -12.11 15.82 18.21
C THR A 269 -13.47 16.28 17.68
N HIS A 270 -13.68 16.23 16.37
CA HIS A 270 -14.99 16.42 15.76
C HIS A 270 -15.83 15.15 15.92
N GLU A 271 -16.78 15.18 16.85
CA GLU A 271 -17.80 14.16 17.03
C GLU A 271 -18.93 14.42 16.02
N ILE A 272 -19.12 13.51 15.06
CA ILE A 272 -20.17 13.59 14.04
C ILE A 272 -21.43 12.94 14.62
N HIS A 273 -22.38 13.76 15.06
CA HIS A 273 -23.73 13.33 15.42
C HIS A 273 -24.55 13.04 14.16
N LEU A 274 -24.72 11.76 13.81
CA LEU A 274 -25.71 11.31 12.82
C LEU A 274 -27.10 11.28 13.48
N LYS A 275 -27.95 12.24 13.14
CA LYS A 275 -29.37 12.28 13.51
C LYS A 275 -30.16 11.48 12.46
N ALA A 276 -30.57 10.27 12.82
CA ALA A 276 -31.51 9.48 12.02
C ALA A 276 -32.92 10.07 12.17
N SER A 277 -33.49 10.61 11.10
CA SER A 277 -34.89 11.00 11.01
C SER A 277 -35.65 9.87 10.33
N SER A 278 -36.45 9.14 11.11
CA SER A 278 -37.36 8.11 10.63
C SER A 278 -38.79 8.63 10.75
N ASP A 279 -39.32 9.20 9.67
CA ASP A 279 -40.76 9.41 9.56
C ASP A 279 -41.37 8.26 8.75
N PRO A 280 -42.37 7.55 9.29
CA PRO A 280 -43.16 6.59 8.52
C PRO A 280 -44.22 7.31 7.68
N PRO A 281 -44.59 6.76 6.51
CA PRO A 281 -45.71 7.28 5.73
C PRO A 281 -47.04 7.01 6.47
N SER A 282 -47.86 8.05 6.55
CA SER A 282 -49.26 7.99 7.00
C SER A 282 -50.18 7.56 5.83
N PRO A 283 -51.39 7.05 6.12
CA PRO A 283 -52.11 6.05 5.33
C PRO A 283 -52.71 6.53 4.01
#